data_AF-A0AA41K5D7-F1
#
_entry.id   AF-A0AA41K5D7-F1
#
_cell.length_a   1.000
_cell.length_b   1.000
_cell.length_c   1.000
_cell.angle_alpha   90.00
_cell.angle_beta   90.00
_cell.angle_gamma   90.00
#
_symmetry.space_group_name_H-M   'P 1'
#
loop_
_entity.id
_entity.type
_entity.pdbx_description
1 polymer ?
#
loop_
_entity_poly.entity_id
_entity_poly.type
_entity_poly.pdbx_seq_one_letter_code
_entity_poly.pdbx_strand_id
1 'polypeptide(L)'
;MKRLNTPIKMFLVLVFSMVVGVILLYLVFLIPTDPIYKHVKDSIHVFEIENTYPIMDGKRAKILDNWTDALMLGNAAFDNTDADTLHKALNVYRPAYNDDNPTYSLIDYINGAEVERISIYPRYWHGYQVILKPLLFMTDYLGFRSINQIVLLTLSALILAAMYKFGQRKIMIPFLLTLLFLRPKAIAFSLQYSAVFYITLTATLVSLVWNQRLRKGQGYLFFFLIIGIITSYLDLLTYPVITLGIPLTMWLIMQEDSFTKKKIIKIVQYSITWALGYFGMWAEKWLAASVLLQRNIFKDAISQAQFRVSGQISGEAFTRLEVVGRNLYYGFSEILIPSGIILLATCLFILWKYKMDFKTMCVHMIPYMLICLIPFTWYMVLRNHSYIHISFTYRALSVAVFSFLCMGAAAGDEGRRTDYKSRLHRIK
;
A
#
# COMPACT_ATOMS: atom_id res chain seq x y z
N MET A 1 -4.90 -33.04 -22.30
CA MET A 1 -4.59 -31.59 -22.22
C MET A 1 -3.30 -31.38 -21.45
N LYS A 2 -2.21 -30.88 -22.10
CA LYS A 2 -0.95 -30.57 -21.41
C LYS A 2 -1.20 -29.45 -20.40
N ARG A 3 -0.80 -29.62 -19.14
CA ARG A 3 -0.93 -28.58 -18.10
C ARG A 3 -0.12 -27.36 -18.54
N LEU A 4 -0.77 -26.19 -18.67
CA LEU A 4 -0.10 -24.92 -18.95
C LEU A 4 1.01 -24.62 -17.91
N ASN A 5 2.16 -24.13 -18.40
CA ASN A 5 3.28 -23.72 -17.56
C ASN A 5 2.90 -22.52 -16.69
N THR A 6 3.43 -22.45 -15.46
CA THR A 6 3.12 -21.39 -14.48
C THR A 6 3.26 -19.97 -15.02
N PRO A 7 4.33 -19.61 -15.77
CA PRO A 7 4.47 -18.25 -16.31
C PRO A 7 3.34 -17.88 -17.27
N ILE A 8 2.88 -18.82 -18.10
CA ILE A 8 1.77 -18.59 -19.04
C ILE A 8 0.48 -18.33 -18.27
N LYS A 9 0.21 -19.10 -17.20
CA LYS A 9 -0.96 -18.86 -16.35
C LYS A 9 -0.93 -17.49 -15.68
N MET A 10 0.23 -17.06 -15.21
CA MET A 10 0.39 -15.73 -14.60
C MET A 10 0.18 -14.61 -15.62
N PHE A 11 0.70 -14.77 -16.84
CA PHE A 11 0.46 -13.84 -17.94
C PHE A 11 -1.04 -13.76 -18.30
N LEU A 12 -1.73 -14.90 -18.35
CA LEU A 12 -3.18 -14.91 -18.59
C LEU A 12 -3.97 -14.22 -17.47
N VAL A 13 -3.53 -14.34 -16.21
CA VAL A 13 -4.14 -13.61 -15.08
C VAL A 13 -3.97 -12.10 -15.25
N LEU A 14 -2.80 -11.64 -15.70
CA LEU A 14 -2.54 -10.22 -15.99
C LEU A 14 -3.46 -9.70 -17.11
N VAL A 15 -3.45 -10.36 -18.27
CA VAL A 15 -4.31 -9.97 -19.41
C VAL A 15 -5.79 -9.95 -19.01
N PHE A 16 -6.23 -10.94 -18.23
CA PHE A 16 -7.60 -10.98 -17.71
C PHE A 16 -7.87 -9.82 -16.73
N SER A 17 -6.91 -9.43 -15.89
CA SER A 17 -7.08 -8.30 -14.98
C SER A 17 -7.27 -6.96 -15.68
N MET A 18 -6.64 -6.74 -16.84
CA MET A 18 -6.90 -5.56 -17.67
C MET A 18 -8.36 -5.48 -18.09
N VAL A 19 -8.93 -6.58 -18.62
CA VAL A 19 -10.32 -6.64 -19.09
C VAL A 19 -11.28 -6.41 -17.92
N VAL A 20 -11.07 -7.09 -16.80
CA VAL A 20 -11.88 -6.90 -15.59
C VAL A 20 -11.79 -5.46 -15.09
N GLY A 21 -10.60 -4.86 -15.06
CA GLY A 21 -10.39 -3.48 -14.63
C GLY A 21 -11.17 -2.48 -15.48
N VAL A 22 -11.14 -2.62 -16.81
CA VAL A 22 -11.93 -1.77 -17.71
C VAL A 22 -13.43 -1.94 -17.48
N ILE A 23 -13.92 -3.18 -17.36
CA ILE A 23 -15.34 -3.45 -17.11
C ILE A 23 -15.79 -2.86 -15.78
N LEU A 24 -15.02 -3.04 -14.71
CA LEU A 24 -15.37 -2.50 -13.39
C LEU A 24 -15.45 -0.97 -13.40
N LEU A 25 -14.52 -0.29 -14.06
CA LEU A 25 -14.58 1.17 -14.23
C LEU A 25 -15.77 1.57 -15.10
N TYR A 26 -16.00 0.91 -16.22
CA TYR A 26 -17.16 1.20 -17.06
C TYR A 26 -18.46 1.12 -16.26
N LEU A 27 -18.66 0.03 -15.50
CA LEU A 27 -19.84 -0.17 -14.67
C LEU A 27 -19.98 0.90 -13.59
N VAL A 28 -18.90 1.30 -12.92
CA VAL A 28 -18.99 2.29 -11.85
C VAL A 28 -19.25 3.71 -12.37
N PHE A 29 -18.84 4.00 -13.60
CA PHE A 29 -19.13 5.27 -14.27
C PHE A 29 -20.55 5.32 -14.90
N LEU A 30 -21.33 4.23 -14.83
CA LEU A 30 -22.77 4.26 -15.10
C LEU A 30 -23.59 4.74 -13.90
N ILE A 31 -23.00 4.81 -12.70
CA ILE A 31 -23.71 5.29 -11.49
C ILE A 31 -24.06 6.77 -11.68
N PRO A 32 -25.34 7.18 -11.47
CA PRO A 32 -25.77 8.56 -11.59
C PRO A 32 -24.95 9.51 -10.70
N THR A 33 -24.57 10.66 -11.25
CA THR A 33 -23.68 11.60 -10.58
C THR A 33 -24.44 12.53 -9.62
N ASP A 34 -25.73 12.80 -9.81
CA ASP A 34 -26.47 13.78 -8.98
C ASP A 34 -26.43 13.47 -7.47
N PRO A 35 -26.67 12.22 -7.00
CA PRO A 35 -26.57 11.91 -5.57
C PRO A 35 -25.13 12.06 -5.05
N ILE A 36 -24.14 11.67 -5.86
CA ILE A 36 -22.72 11.80 -5.54
C ILE A 36 -22.34 13.27 -5.40
N TYR A 37 -22.75 14.10 -6.37
CA TYR A 37 -22.51 15.54 -6.35
C TYR A 37 -23.11 16.19 -5.09
N LYS A 38 -24.34 15.81 -4.72
CA LYS A 38 -24.99 16.30 -3.50
C LYS A 38 -24.19 15.95 -2.24
N HIS A 39 -23.80 14.69 -2.08
CA HIS A 39 -23.01 14.27 -0.91
C HIS A 39 -21.60 14.88 -0.87
N VAL A 40 -20.98 15.11 -2.03
CA VAL A 40 -19.71 15.86 -2.11
C VAL A 40 -19.91 17.33 -1.75
N LYS A 41 -21.02 17.94 -2.19
CA LYS A 41 -21.41 19.30 -1.80
C LYS A 41 -21.62 19.44 -0.30
N ASP A 42 -22.32 18.50 0.32
CA ASP A 42 -22.53 18.47 1.78
C ASP A 42 -21.20 18.37 2.56
N SER A 43 -20.15 17.84 1.92
CA SER A 43 -18.82 17.66 2.50
C SER A 43 -17.87 18.84 2.35
N ILE A 44 -18.24 19.87 1.56
CA ILE A 44 -17.26 20.88 1.11
C ILE A 44 -16.66 21.69 2.28
N HIS A 45 -17.47 21.94 3.31
CA HIS A 45 -17.07 22.64 4.53
C HIS A 45 -15.86 21.99 5.23
N VAL A 46 -15.70 20.66 5.09
CA VAL A 46 -14.53 19.96 5.64
C VAL A 46 -13.24 20.47 5.00
N PHE A 47 -13.25 20.67 3.68
CA PHE A 47 -12.08 21.14 2.94
C PHE A 47 -11.82 22.64 3.16
N GLU A 48 -12.86 23.43 3.39
CA GLU A 48 -12.73 24.86 3.75
C GLU A 48 -12.06 25.03 5.13
N ILE A 49 -12.42 24.18 6.10
CA ILE A 49 -11.86 24.23 7.46
C ILE A 49 -10.47 23.57 7.52
N GLU A 50 -10.35 22.36 6.97
CA GLU A 50 -9.12 21.57 7.08
C GLU A 50 -8.03 21.99 6.07
N ASN A 51 -8.39 22.71 5.01
CA ASN A 51 -7.51 23.07 3.91
C ASN A 51 -6.86 21.82 3.26
N THR A 52 -5.79 22.04 2.47
CA THR A 52 -5.17 21.02 1.60
C THR A 52 -4.36 19.95 2.35
N TYR A 53 -3.66 20.32 3.44
CA TYR A 53 -2.80 19.42 4.20
C TYR A 53 -2.96 19.64 5.71
N PRO A 54 -4.12 19.32 6.31
CA PRO A 54 -4.32 19.50 7.75
C PRO A 54 -3.38 18.59 8.55
N ILE A 55 -2.96 19.10 9.71
CA ILE A 55 -2.07 18.41 10.64
C ILE A 55 -2.87 17.91 11.83
N MET A 56 -3.05 16.60 11.96
CA MET A 56 -3.73 16.05 13.12
C MET A 56 -2.86 16.06 14.38
N ASP A 57 -3.48 16.43 15.50
CA ASP A 57 -2.86 16.47 16.83
C ASP A 57 -1.56 17.32 16.89
N GLY A 58 -1.35 18.24 15.95
CA GLY A 58 -0.12 19.03 15.81
C GLY A 58 1.12 18.21 15.41
N LYS A 59 0.93 17.00 14.88
CA LYS A 59 1.99 16.00 14.65
C LYS A 59 2.28 15.80 13.16
N ARG A 60 3.55 15.99 12.76
CA ARG A 60 3.99 15.95 11.34
C ARG A 60 3.78 14.58 10.71
N ALA A 61 3.94 13.50 11.46
CA ALA A 61 3.63 12.15 10.97
C ALA A 61 2.12 11.90 10.74
N LYS A 62 1.25 12.86 11.09
CA LYS A 62 -0.21 12.74 10.96
C LYS A 62 -0.82 13.79 10.02
N ILE A 63 -0.04 14.28 9.05
CA ILE A 63 -0.56 15.09 7.95
C ILE A 63 -1.55 14.26 7.11
N LEU A 64 -2.74 14.80 6.86
CA LEU A 64 -3.68 14.23 5.89
C LEU A 64 -3.40 14.77 4.48
N ASP A 65 -3.88 14.03 3.49
CA ASP A 65 -3.75 14.39 2.08
C ASP A 65 -5.11 14.78 1.50
N ASN A 66 -5.66 15.91 1.99
CA ASN A 66 -6.90 16.46 1.46
C ASN A 66 -6.75 16.94 0.01
N TRP A 67 -5.51 17.17 -0.46
CA TRP A 67 -5.21 17.41 -1.87
C TRP A 67 -5.66 16.21 -2.72
N THR A 68 -5.20 15.00 -2.38
CA THR A 68 -5.58 13.81 -3.14
C THR A 68 -7.01 13.40 -2.86
N ASP A 69 -7.50 13.53 -1.63
CA ASP A 69 -8.88 13.19 -1.31
C ASP A 69 -9.86 14.08 -2.10
N ALA A 70 -9.61 15.40 -2.21
CA ALA A 70 -10.40 16.29 -3.05
C ALA A 70 -10.31 15.94 -4.54
N LEU A 71 -9.14 15.53 -5.04
CA LEU A 71 -8.99 15.00 -6.41
C LEU A 71 -9.87 13.77 -6.62
N MET A 72 -9.91 12.86 -5.66
CA MET A 72 -10.72 11.63 -5.74
C MET A 72 -12.23 11.95 -5.75
N LEU A 73 -12.67 12.91 -4.91
CA LEU A 73 -14.06 13.38 -4.87
C LEU A 73 -14.45 14.12 -6.15
N GLY A 74 -13.60 15.03 -6.65
CA GLY A 74 -13.84 15.75 -7.91
C GLY A 74 -13.97 14.81 -9.11
N ASN A 75 -13.10 13.80 -9.19
CA ASN A 75 -13.19 12.74 -10.20
C ASN A 75 -14.50 11.92 -10.11
N ALA A 76 -15.09 11.81 -8.91
CA ALA A 76 -16.31 11.06 -8.69
C ALA A 76 -17.58 11.88 -9.00
N ALA A 77 -17.54 13.18 -8.67
CA ALA A 77 -18.66 14.11 -8.74
C ALA A 77 -18.76 14.90 -10.05
N PHE A 78 -17.71 14.94 -10.87
CA PHE A 78 -17.75 15.62 -12.15
C PHE A 78 -18.33 14.73 -13.25
N ASP A 79 -19.36 15.22 -13.95
CA ASP A 79 -19.91 14.56 -15.12
C ASP A 79 -19.64 15.37 -16.40
N ASN A 80 -18.72 14.87 -17.23
CA ASN A 80 -18.44 15.46 -18.54
C ASN A 80 -19.49 15.00 -19.56
N THR A 81 -20.55 15.77 -19.76
CA THR A 81 -21.68 15.43 -20.66
C THR A 81 -21.26 15.19 -22.11
N ASP A 82 -20.11 15.72 -22.54
CA ASP A 82 -19.62 15.60 -23.91
C ASP A 82 -18.87 14.28 -24.18
N ALA A 83 -18.65 13.45 -23.15
CA ALA A 83 -17.95 12.18 -23.25
C ALA A 83 -18.89 10.99 -23.02
N ASP A 84 -18.67 9.89 -23.75
CA ASP A 84 -19.33 8.62 -23.45
C ASP A 84 -18.78 7.99 -22.14
N THR A 85 -19.48 6.98 -21.62
CA THR A 85 -19.10 6.30 -20.37
C THR A 85 -17.71 5.67 -20.42
N LEU A 86 -17.28 5.14 -21.57
CA LEU A 86 -15.96 4.51 -21.69
C LEU A 86 -14.85 5.57 -21.61
N HIS A 87 -15.04 6.71 -22.27
CA HIS A 87 -14.14 7.86 -22.21
C HIS A 87 -14.10 8.44 -20.79
N LYS A 88 -15.25 8.56 -20.10
CA LYS A 88 -15.32 8.96 -18.69
C LYS A 88 -14.51 8.02 -17.79
N ALA A 89 -14.72 6.72 -17.93
CA ALA A 89 -14.03 5.70 -17.15
C ALA A 89 -12.51 5.67 -17.38
N LEU A 90 -12.05 5.96 -18.59
CA LEU A 90 -10.63 5.89 -18.93
C LEU A 90 -9.87 7.20 -18.70
N ASN A 91 -10.47 8.35 -18.97
CA ASN A 91 -9.85 9.67 -18.78
C ASN A 91 -10.00 10.20 -17.36
N VAL A 92 -11.10 9.87 -16.68
CA VAL A 92 -11.44 10.33 -15.33
C VAL A 92 -11.33 11.86 -15.25
N TYR A 93 -12.32 12.51 -15.83
CA TYR A 93 -12.38 13.96 -15.95
C TYR A 93 -12.62 14.62 -14.59
N ARG A 94 -12.06 15.82 -14.41
CA ARG A 94 -12.37 16.71 -13.28
C ARG A 94 -12.24 18.17 -13.69
N PRO A 95 -12.92 19.10 -13.01
CA PRO A 95 -12.70 20.52 -13.22
C PRO A 95 -11.34 20.93 -12.64
N ALA A 96 -10.76 21.98 -13.22
CA ALA A 96 -9.50 22.56 -12.81
C ALA A 96 -9.55 24.08 -12.95
N TYR A 97 -9.12 24.78 -11.90
CA TYR A 97 -9.08 26.25 -11.80
C TYR A 97 -7.69 26.72 -11.39
N ASN A 98 -7.34 27.99 -11.67
CA ASN A 98 -6.18 28.76 -11.16
C ASN A 98 -5.19 27.96 -10.27
N ASP A 99 -4.17 27.34 -10.90
CA ASP A 99 -3.11 26.47 -10.33
C ASP A 99 -3.40 24.96 -10.19
N ASP A 100 -4.58 24.50 -10.56
CA ASP A 100 -4.98 23.08 -10.57
C ASP A 100 -4.81 22.38 -9.21
N ASN A 101 -4.91 23.14 -8.10
CA ASN A 101 -5.00 22.57 -6.76
C ASN A 101 -6.39 21.92 -6.60
N PRO A 102 -6.50 20.58 -6.46
CA PRO A 102 -7.78 19.88 -6.42
C PRO A 102 -8.65 20.25 -5.23
N THR A 103 -8.07 20.67 -4.09
CA THR A 103 -8.85 21.11 -2.93
C THR A 103 -9.64 22.37 -3.27
N TYR A 104 -8.97 23.40 -3.79
CA TYR A 104 -9.64 24.65 -4.16
C TYR A 104 -10.50 24.50 -5.41
N SER A 105 -10.03 23.73 -6.40
CA SER A 105 -10.82 23.44 -7.60
C SER A 105 -12.14 22.72 -7.28
N LEU A 106 -12.15 21.83 -6.27
CA LEU A 106 -13.37 21.20 -5.81
C LEU A 106 -14.33 22.20 -5.14
N ILE A 107 -13.79 23.10 -4.31
CA ILE A 107 -14.56 24.16 -3.64
C ILE A 107 -15.22 25.08 -4.68
N ASP A 108 -14.45 25.58 -5.63
CA ASP A 108 -14.95 26.48 -6.68
C ASP A 108 -16.02 25.80 -7.55
N TYR A 109 -15.80 24.55 -7.95
CA TYR A 109 -16.77 23.78 -8.71
C TYR A 109 -18.10 23.58 -7.96
N ILE A 110 -18.05 23.23 -6.68
CA ILE A 110 -19.25 23.02 -5.85
C ILE A 110 -19.98 24.34 -5.59
N ASN A 111 -19.26 25.46 -5.50
CA ASN A 111 -19.82 26.80 -5.35
C ASN A 111 -20.39 27.39 -6.65
N GLY A 112 -20.33 26.63 -7.76
CA GLY A 112 -20.95 27.00 -9.03
C GLY A 112 -20.08 27.88 -9.93
N ALA A 113 -18.77 27.92 -9.71
CA ALA A 113 -17.85 28.59 -10.62
C ALA A 113 -17.88 27.93 -12.01
N GLU A 114 -17.90 28.75 -13.06
CA GLU A 114 -17.83 28.25 -14.44
C GLU A 114 -16.53 27.46 -14.66
N VAL A 115 -16.64 26.28 -15.27
CA VAL A 115 -15.49 25.38 -15.46
C VAL A 115 -14.49 26.00 -16.44
N GLU A 116 -13.37 26.50 -15.93
CA GLU A 116 -12.28 27.09 -16.74
C GLU A 116 -11.61 26.05 -17.64
N ARG A 117 -11.33 24.86 -17.09
CA ARG A 117 -10.64 23.77 -17.80
C ARG A 117 -11.05 22.41 -17.26
N ILE A 118 -11.11 21.43 -18.17
CA ILE A 118 -11.26 20.01 -17.80
C ILE A 118 -9.89 19.35 -17.77
N SER A 119 -9.48 18.86 -16.59
CA SER A 119 -8.28 18.05 -16.40
C SER A 119 -8.60 16.58 -16.63
N ILE A 120 -7.63 15.85 -17.19
CA ILE A 120 -7.72 14.41 -17.48
C ILE A 120 -6.55 13.67 -16.87
N TYR A 121 -6.79 12.45 -16.41
CA TYR A 121 -5.77 11.66 -15.73
C TYR A 121 -5.68 10.19 -16.23
N PRO A 122 -5.54 9.94 -17.55
CA PRO A 122 -5.65 8.60 -18.12
C PRO A 122 -4.47 7.66 -17.83
N ARG A 123 -3.40 8.13 -17.16
CA ARG A 123 -2.22 7.32 -16.85
C ARG A 123 -2.38 6.42 -15.62
N TYR A 124 -3.38 6.67 -14.76
CA TYR A 124 -3.73 5.77 -13.65
C TYR A 124 -5.05 5.05 -13.91
N TRP A 125 -5.22 3.90 -13.28
CA TRP A 125 -6.47 3.15 -13.34
C TRP A 125 -7.64 3.86 -12.67
N HIS A 126 -7.39 4.61 -11.58
CA HIS A 126 -8.45 5.13 -10.73
C HIS A 126 -9.40 4.04 -10.21
N GLY A 127 -8.90 2.82 -10.02
CA GLY A 127 -9.71 1.68 -9.57
C GLY A 127 -10.35 1.90 -8.20
N TYR A 128 -9.84 2.83 -7.39
CA TYR A 128 -10.50 3.28 -6.16
C TYR A 128 -11.92 3.78 -6.40
N GLN A 129 -12.26 4.27 -7.61
CA GLN A 129 -13.60 4.72 -7.96
C GLN A 129 -14.64 3.60 -7.88
N VAL A 130 -14.23 2.34 -8.11
CA VAL A 130 -15.08 1.14 -7.96
C VAL A 130 -15.64 1.02 -6.54
N ILE A 131 -14.92 1.55 -5.55
CA ILE A 131 -15.35 1.57 -4.15
C ILE A 131 -15.93 2.94 -3.79
N LEU A 132 -15.28 4.02 -4.22
CA LEU A 132 -15.62 5.37 -3.81
C LEU A 132 -16.98 5.84 -4.35
N LYS A 133 -17.28 5.68 -5.65
CA LYS A 133 -18.56 6.15 -6.21
C LYS A 133 -19.77 5.46 -5.55
N PRO A 134 -19.81 4.12 -5.35
CA PRO A 134 -20.90 3.49 -4.61
C PRO A 134 -21.05 4.00 -3.18
N LEU A 135 -19.93 4.25 -2.48
CA LEU A 135 -19.99 4.83 -1.14
C LEU A 135 -20.52 6.26 -1.15
N LEU A 136 -20.03 7.10 -2.06
CA LEU A 136 -20.50 8.48 -2.21
C LEU A 136 -21.95 8.56 -2.72
N PHE A 137 -22.46 7.52 -3.35
CA PHE A 137 -23.87 7.42 -3.68
C PHE A 137 -24.74 7.25 -2.42
N MET A 138 -24.21 6.60 -1.37
CA MET A 138 -24.92 6.30 -0.12
C MET A 138 -24.66 7.30 1.00
N THR A 139 -23.50 7.95 1.02
CA THR A 139 -23.08 8.83 2.12
C THR A 139 -22.11 9.93 1.66
N ASP A 140 -21.94 10.95 2.49
CA ASP A 140 -20.94 12.01 2.34
C ASP A 140 -19.52 11.58 2.77
N TYR A 141 -18.57 12.52 2.66
CA TYR A 141 -17.16 12.29 3.01
C TYR A 141 -16.94 11.98 4.50
N LEU A 142 -17.72 12.59 5.41
CA LEU A 142 -17.64 12.31 6.84
C LEU A 142 -18.18 10.92 7.19
N GLY A 143 -19.25 10.49 6.53
CA GLY A 143 -19.73 9.12 6.60
C GLY A 143 -18.71 8.13 6.03
N PHE A 144 -18.02 8.46 4.93
CA PHE A 144 -16.87 7.67 4.46
C PHE A 144 -15.80 7.53 5.56
N ARG A 145 -15.36 8.63 6.19
CA ARG A 145 -14.39 8.58 7.30
C ARG A 145 -14.85 7.69 8.45
N SER A 146 -16.16 7.71 8.76
CA SER A 146 -16.76 6.86 9.79
C SER A 146 -16.74 5.38 9.42
N ILE A 147 -17.13 5.04 8.18
CA ILE A 147 -17.04 3.68 7.63
C ILE A 147 -15.59 3.19 7.65
N ASN A 148 -14.65 4.05 7.24
CA ASN A 148 -13.23 3.75 7.16
C ASN A 148 -12.68 3.33 8.54
N GLN A 149 -13.06 4.02 9.60
CA GLN A 149 -12.73 3.68 10.99
C GLN A 149 -13.26 2.32 11.41
N ILE A 150 -14.54 2.05 11.14
CA ILE A 150 -15.20 0.78 11.50
C ILE A 150 -14.51 -0.39 10.80
N VAL A 151 -14.25 -0.26 9.49
CA VAL A 151 -13.59 -1.31 8.70
C VAL A 151 -12.15 -1.54 9.19
N LEU A 152 -11.40 -0.48 9.49
CA LEU A 152 -10.04 -0.58 10.03
C LEU A 152 -10.02 -1.37 11.35
N LEU A 153 -10.90 -1.02 12.30
CA LEU A 153 -10.97 -1.69 13.59
C LEU A 153 -11.41 -3.15 13.45
N THR A 154 -12.44 -3.40 12.64
CA THR A 154 -12.97 -4.73 12.38
C THR A 154 -11.92 -5.64 11.76
N LEU A 155 -11.24 -5.17 10.71
CA LEU A 155 -10.24 -5.98 10.01
C LEU A 155 -9.01 -6.24 10.89
N SER A 156 -8.59 -5.27 11.69
CA SER A 156 -7.52 -5.43 12.67
C SER A 156 -7.89 -6.48 13.74
N ALA A 157 -9.12 -6.44 14.27
CA ALA A 157 -9.61 -7.42 15.23
C ALA A 157 -9.69 -8.83 14.63
N LEU A 158 -10.17 -8.96 13.39
CA LEU A 158 -10.21 -10.24 12.66
C LEU A 158 -8.82 -10.84 12.48
N ILE A 159 -7.81 -10.02 12.18
CA ILE A 159 -6.42 -10.48 12.04
C ILE A 159 -5.89 -10.98 13.39
N LEU A 160 -6.12 -10.24 14.48
CA LEU A 160 -5.70 -10.67 15.83
C LEU A 160 -6.39 -11.98 16.24
N ALA A 161 -7.69 -12.09 15.99
CA ALA A 161 -8.44 -13.32 16.24
C ALA A 161 -7.93 -14.49 15.39
N ALA A 162 -7.61 -14.26 14.11
CA ALA A 162 -7.00 -15.26 13.23
C ALA A 162 -5.60 -15.68 13.72
N MET A 163 -4.75 -14.73 14.13
CA MET A 163 -3.44 -15.03 14.72
C MET A 163 -3.57 -15.91 15.96
N TYR A 164 -4.54 -15.61 16.83
CA TYR A 164 -4.80 -16.45 18.00
C TYR A 164 -5.28 -17.85 17.61
N LYS A 165 -6.28 -17.95 16.72
CA LYS A 165 -6.89 -19.20 16.26
C LYS A 165 -5.89 -20.12 15.56
N PHE A 166 -4.99 -19.57 14.74
CA PHE A 166 -4.00 -20.34 13.98
C PHE A 166 -2.63 -20.45 14.67
N GLY A 167 -2.57 -20.19 15.99
CA GLY A 167 -1.37 -20.41 16.80
C GLY A 167 -0.22 -19.43 16.55
N GLN A 168 -0.46 -18.31 15.87
CA GLN A 168 0.53 -17.29 15.51
C GLN A 168 0.64 -16.15 16.54
N ARG A 169 0.46 -16.45 17.83
CA ARG A 169 0.41 -15.45 18.91
C ARG A 169 1.66 -14.57 18.99
N LYS A 170 2.82 -15.13 18.61
CA LYS A 170 4.11 -14.41 18.56
C LYS A 170 4.12 -13.19 17.62
N ILE A 171 3.22 -13.14 16.64
CA ILE A 171 3.13 -12.06 15.65
C ILE A 171 2.25 -10.91 16.15
N MET A 172 1.38 -11.14 17.14
CA MET A 172 0.37 -10.17 17.56
C MET A 172 0.99 -8.84 18.03
N ILE A 173 2.03 -8.88 18.86
CA ILE A 173 2.73 -7.68 19.33
C ILE A 173 3.47 -6.96 18.18
N PRO A 174 4.30 -7.64 17.35
CA PRO A 174 4.85 -7.04 16.13
C PRO A 174 3.80 -6.34 15.27
N PHE A 175 2.65 -6.99 15.04
CA PHE A 175 1.58 -6.46 14.21
C PHE A 175 0.94 -5.21 14.82
N LEU A 176 0.60 -5.22 16.12
CA LEU A 176 0.04 -4.07 16.82
C LEU A 176 0.98 -2.87 16.80
N LEU A 177 2.28 -3.08 17.05
CA LEU A 177 3.27 -2.01 16.99
C LEU A 177 3.42 -1.44 15.58
N THR A 178 3.35 -2.29 14.55
CA THR A 178 3.34 -1.84 13.14
C THR A 178 2.07 -1.05 12.81
N LEU A 179 0.89 -1.46 13.30
CA LEU A 179 -0.34 -0.68 13.14
C LEU A 179 -0.20 0.71 13.76
N LEU A 180 0.36 0.82 14.97
CA LEU A 180 0.60 2.10 15.63
C LEU A 180 1.61 2.98 14.87
N PHE A 181 2.64 2.37 14.28
CA PHE A 181 3.61 3.06 13.42
C PHE A 181 2.93 3.69 12.20
N LEU A 182 1.95 3.02 11.60
CA LEU A 182 1.20 3.49 10.42
C LEU A 182 0.27 4.68 10.68
N ARG A 183 0.08 5.08 11.96
CA ARG A 183 -0.81 6.17 12.39
C ARG A 183 -2.26 5.91 11.93
N PRO A 184 -2.97 4.94 12.55
CA PRO A 184 -4.27 4.47 12.07
C PRO A 184 -5.33 5.57 12.08
N LYS A 185 -5.22 6.56 12.99
CA LYS A 185 -6.07 7.76 12.98
C LYS A 185 -5.93 8.56 11.68
N ALA A 186 -4.70 8.78 11.19
CA ALA A 186 -4.47 9.48 9.91
C ALA A 186 -5.01 8.68 8.72
N ILE A 187 -4.86 7.36 8.75
CA ILE A 187 -5.43 6.48 7.71
C ILE A 187 -6.96 6.54 7.73
N ALA A 188 -7.57 6.48 8.91
CA ALA A 188 -9.02 6.56 9.08
C ALA A 188 -9.66 7.84 8.53
N PHE A 189 -8.91 8.95 8.48
CA PHE A 189 -9.41 10.25 8.03
C PHE A 189 -8.96 10.64 6.62
N SER A 190 -8.14 9.81 5.95
CA SER A 190 -7.71 10.08 4.57
C SER A 190 -8.02 8.91 3.63
N LEU A 191 -8.80 9.20 2.59
CA LEU A 191 -9.19 8.26 1.54
C LEU A 191 -7.96 7.67 0.86
N GLN A 192 -7.06 8.55 0.45
CA GLN A 192 -5.84 8.21 -0.27
C GLN A 192 -4.99 7.20 0.48
N TYR A 193 -4.91 7.31 1.81
CA TYR A 193 -4.08 6.40 2.60
C TYR A 193 -4.72 5.01 2.78
N SER A 194 -6.03 4.89 2.59
CA SER A 194 -6.79 3.71 3.02
C SER A 194 -6.70 2.53 2.06
N ALA A 195 -6.56 2.77 0.76
CA ALA A 195 -6.53 1.71 -0.25
C ALA A 195 -5.41 0.69 -0.01
N VAL A 196 -4.15 1.15 0.06
CA VAL A 196 -2.97 0.30 0.30
C VAL A 196 -3.04 -0.37 1.67
N PHE A 197 -3.55 0.33 2.67
CA PHE A 197 -3.73 -0.22 4.01
C PHE A 197 -4.70 -1.42 4.01
N TYR A 198 -5.86 -1.30 3.35
CA TYR A 198 -6.84 -2.37 3.26
C TYR A 198 -6.37 -3.57 2.45
N ILE A 199 -5.65 -3.34 1.34
CA ILE A 199 -5.04 -4.43 0.57
C ILE A 199 -4.08 -5.21 1.48
N THR A 200 -3.27 -4.51 2.27
CA THR A 200 -2.27 -5.11 3.16
C THR A 200 -2.89 -5.92 4.28
N LEU A 201 -3.91 -5.36 4.96
CA LEU A 201 -4.61 -6.07 6.03
C LEU A 201 -5.37 -7.28 5.48
N THR A 202 -6.04 -7.14 4.35
CA THR A 202 -6.75 -8.25 3.69
C THR A 202 -5.77 -9.33 3.25
N ALA A 203 -4.64 -8.97 2.64
CA ALA A 203 -3.58 -9.89 2.27
C ALA A 203 -3.01 -10.62 3.51
N THR A 204 -2.81 -9.89 4.62
CA THR A 204 -2.37 -10.47 5.89
C THR A 204 -3.37 -11.49 6.41
N LEU A 205 -4.66 -11.15 6.45
CA LEU A 205 -5.73 -12.05 6.87
C LEU A 205 -5.83 -13.29 5.98
N VAL A 206 -5.80 -13.10 4.66
CA VAL A 206 -5.81 -14.20 3.67
C VAL A 206 -4.59 -15.10 3.86
N SER A 207 -3.40 -14.52 4.06
CA SER A 207 -2.18 -15.29 4.30
C SER A 207 -2.27 -16.16 5.56
N LEU A 208 -2.95 -15.68 6.60
CA LEU A 208 -3.21 -16.43 7.84
C LEU A 208 -4.22 -17.54 7.62
N VAL A 209 -5.41 -17.20 7.11
CA VAL A 209 -6.56 -18.11 6.98
C VAL A 209 -6.32 -19.18 5.92
N TRP A 210 -5.67 -18.82 4.81
CA TRP A 210 -5.44 -19.73 3.67
C TRP A 210 -3.98 -20.19 3.54
N ASN A 211 -3.14 -20.02 4.57
CA ASN A 211 -1.74 -20.45 4.58
C ASN A 211 -1.55 -21.87 4.00
N GLN A 212 -2.32 -22.85 4.50
CA GLN A 212 -2.21 -24.25 4.04
C GLN A 212 -2.56 -24.43 2.55
N ARG A 213 -3.50 -23.65 2.02
CA ARG A 213 -3.86 -23.68 0.59
C ARG A 213 -2.79 -22.99 -0.25
N LEU A 214 -2.30 -21.84 0.19
CA LEU A 214 -1.27 -21.05 -0.51
C LEU A 214 0.08 -21.78 -0.58
N ARG A 215 0.41 -22.60 0.43
CA ARG A 215 1.60 -23.47 0.43
C ARG A 215 1.56 -24.57 -0.63
N LYS A 216 0.38 -24.99 -1.08
CA LYS A 216 0.26 -26.06 -2.07
C LYS A 216 0.67 -25.55 -3.45
N GLY A 217 1.61 -26.24 -4.08
CA GLY A 217 2.07 -25.93 -5.43
C GLY A 217 2.63 -24.51 -5.54
N GLN A 218 2.03 -23.68 -6.39
CA GLN A 218 2.48 -22.33 -6.71
C GLN A 218 1.56 -21.24 -6.11
N GLY A 219 0.75 -21.57 -5.10
CA GLY A 219 -0.28 -20.68 -4.56
C GLY A 219 0.25 -19.29 -4.16
N TYR A 220 1.40 -19.24 -3.47
CA TYR A 220 2.01 -17.96 -3.12
C TYR A 220 2.47 -17.11 -4.31
N LEU A 221 2.89 -17.71 -5.44
CA LEU A 221 3.25 -16.92 -6.64
C LEU A 221 2.04 -16.16 -7.18
N PHE A 222 0.88 -16.83 -7.25
CA PHE A 222 -0.37 -16.18 -7.68
C PHE A 222 -0.89 -15.18 -6.66
N PHE A 223 -0.75 -15.48 -5.37
CA PHE A 223 -1.12 -14.55 -4.30
C PHE A 223 -0.37 -13.22 -4.41
N PHE A 224 0.96 -13.26 -4.56
CA PHE A 224 1.76 -12.04 -4.70
C PHE A 224 1.50 -11.32 -6.03
N LEU A 225 1.28 -12.05 -7.12
CA LEU A 225 0.85 -11.48 -8.40
C LEU A 225 -0.46 -10.69 -8.26
N ILE A 226 -1.50 -11.32 -7.69
CA ILE A 226 -2.83 -10.72 -7.52
C ILE A 226 -2.77 -9.50 -6.61
N ILE A 227 -2.00 -9.56 -5.52
CA ILE A 227 -1.82 -8.40 -4.65
C ILE A 227 -1.16 -7.25 -5.43
N GLY A 228 -0.11 -7.52 -6.21
CA GLY A 228 0.52 -6.50 -7.06
C GLY A 228 -0.48 -5.84 -8.01
N ILE A 229 -1.31 -6.66 -8.69
CA ILE A 229 -2.37 -6.19 -9.60
C ILE A 229 -3.36 -5.28 -8.86
N ILE A 230 -3.93 -5.74 -7.75
CA ILE A 230 -4.91 -4.99 -6.97
C ILE A 230 -4.30 -3.69 -6.44
N THR A 231 -3.05 -3.72 -5.96
CA THR A 231 -2.34 -2.53 -5.52
C THR A 231 -2.21 -1.51 -6.64
N SER A 232 -1.73 -1.90 -7.82
CA SER A 232 -1.60 -0.95 -8.94
C SER A 232 -2.94 -0.43 -9.45
N TYR A 233 -4.00 -1.23 -9.38
CA TYR A 233 -5.33 -0.81 -9.82
C TYR A 233 -5.96 0.25 -8.90
N LEU A 234 -5.83 0.07 -7.58
CA LEU A 234 -6.48 0.93 -6.58
C LEU A 234 -5.61 2.14 -6.17
N ASP A 235 -4.28 1.98 -6.15
CA ASP A 235 -3.35 2.96 -5.57
C ASP A 235 -2.91 4.05 -6.56
N LEU A 236 -2.81 5.29 -6.08
CA LEU A 236 -2.24 6.43 -6.80
C LEU A 236 -0.75 6.63 -6.46
N LEU A 237 0.00 5.52 -6.36
CA LEU A 237 1.41 5.48 -5.95
C LEU A 237 1.61 6.06 -4.54
N THR A 238 0.94 5.56 -3.50
CA THR A 238 1.14 6.03 -2.14
C THR A 238 2.42 5.44 -1.51
N TYR A 239 2.26 4.31 -0.82
CA TYR A 239 3.31 3.51 -0.18
C TYR A 239 3.10 2.01 -0.50
N PRO A 240 2.99 1.62 -1.78
CA PRO A 240 2.46 0.32 -2.20
C PRO A 240 3.28 -0.88 -1.72
N VAL A 241 4.57 -0.70 -1.42
CA VAL A 241 5.48 -1.78 -1.01
C VAL A 241 5.09 -2.48 0.29
N ILE A 242 4.22 -1.89 1.12
CA ILE A 242 3.74 -2.60 2.31
C ILE A 242 2.87 -3.81 1.93
N THR A 243 2.19 -3.76 0.79
CA THR A 243 1.38 -4.87 0.25
C THR A 243 2.25 -6.06 -0.18
N LEU A 244 3.55 -5.84 -0.37
CA LEU A 244 4.54 -6.88 -0.56
C LEU A 244 5.20 -7.28 0.76
N GLY A 245 5.78 -6.31 1.45
CA GLY A 245 6.70 -6.53 2.57
C GLY A 245 6.03 -7.17 3.78
N ILE A 246 4.84 -6.69 4.18
CA ILE A 246 4.13 -7.26 5.33
C ILE A 246 3.68 -8.70 5.04
N PRO A 247 3.03 -9.02 3.91
CA PRO A 247 2.71 -10.41 3.56
C PRO A 247 3.93 -11.32 3.38
N LEU A 248 5.07 -10.80 2.91
CA LEU A 248 6.33 -11.55 2.88
C LEU A 248 6.83 -11.89 4.28
N THR A 249 6.83 -10.94 5.21
CA THR A 249 7.21 -11.18 6.61
C THR A 249 6.28 -12.21 7.24
N MET A 250 4.97 -12.09 7.00
CA MET A 250 3.95 -13.08 7.43
C MET A 250 4.25 -14.48 6.89
N TRP A 251 4.47 -14.60 5.58
CA TRP A 251 4.86 -15.86 4.97
C TRP A 251 6.12 -16.43 5.64
N LEU A 252 7.16 -15.60 5.84
CA LEU A 252 8.45 -16.01 6.38
C LEU A 252 8.35 -16.53 7.82
N ILE A 253 7.71 -15.79 8.73
CA ILE A 253 7.61 -16.15 10.15
C ILE A 253 6.70 -17.37 10.39
N MET A 254 5.78 -17.64 9.46
CA MET A 254 4.92 -18.81 9.51
C MET A 254 5.62 -20.07 8.97
N GLN A 255 6.74 -19.96 8.26
CA GLN A 255 7.48 -21.15 7.79
C GLN A 255 8.12 -21.90 8.96
N GLU A 256 7.89 -23.20 9.03
CA GLU A 256 8.34 -24.05 10.14
C GLU A 256 9.79 -24.55 9.96
N ASP A 257 10.28 -24.55 8.72
CA ASP A 257 11.61 -24.99 8.35
C ASP A 257 12.68 -24.06 8.94
N SER A 258 13.83 -24.62 9.35
CA SER A 258 15.00 -23.84 9.72
C SER A 258 15.52 -23.01 8.53
N PHE A 259 16.42 -22.06 8.80
CA PHE A 259 17.04 -21.27 7.75
C PHE A 259 17.48 -22.14 6.56
N THR A 260 17.06 -21.75 5.35
CA THR A 260 17.47 -22.45 4.13
C THR A 260 17.61 -21.42 3.01
N LYS A 261 18.61 -21.58 2.14
CA LYS A 261 18.75 -20.89 0.83
C LYS A 261 17.42 -20.78 0.07
N LYS A 262 16.53 -21.77 0.24
CA LYS A 262 15.16 -21.80 -0.27
C LYS A 262 14.32 -20.59 0.17
N LYS A 263 14.43 -20.13 1.43
CA LYS A 263 13.69 -18.96 1.92
C LYS A 263 14.07 -17.69 1.17
N ILE A 264 15.37 -17.47 0.95
CA ILE A 264 15.90 -16.33 0.18
C ILE A 264 15.38 -16.39 -1.26
N ILE A 265 15.50 -17.55 -1.92
CA ILE A 265 14.98 -17.74 -3.28
C ILE A 265 13.49 -17.42 -3.35
N LYS A 266 12.70 -17.85 -2.36
CA LYS A 266 11.26 -17.59 -2.31
C LYS A 266 10.93 -16.12 -2.08
N ILE A 267 11.65 -15.41 -1.21
CA ILE A 267 11.51 -13.96 -1.06
C ILE A 267 11.71 -13.28 -2.40
N VAL A 268 12.79 -13.61 -3.12
CA VAL A 268 13.08 -13.03 -4.44
C VAL A 268 11.99 -13.38 -5.45
N GLN A 269 11.58 -14.65 -5.54
CA GLN A 269 10.51 -15.09 -6.45
C GLN A 269 9.21 -14.34 -6.19
N TYR A 270 8.77 -14.25 -4.93
CA TYR A 270 7.53 -13.57 -4.55
C TYR A 270 7.58 -12.07 -4.81
N SER A 271 8.71 -11.41 -4.51
CA SER A 271 8.93 -10.01 -4.86
C SER A 271 8.86 -9.78 -6.36
N ILE A 272 9.46 -10.65 -7.18
CA ILE A 272 9.36 -10.57 -8.64
C ILE A 272 7.92 -10.77 -9.09
N THR A 273 7.19 -11.75 -8.56
CA THR A 273 5.79 -11.97 -8.96
C THR A 273 4.87 -10.82 -8.57
N TRP A 274 5.09 -10.20 -7.41
CA TRP A 274 4.38 -8.98 -7.02
C TRP A 274 4.72 -7.81 -7.96
N ALA A 275 6.01 -7.64 -8.29
CA ALA A 275 6.45 -6.59 -9.21
C ALA A 275 5.85 -6.78 -10.61
N LEU A 276 5.79 -8.02 -11.11
CA LEU A 276 5.11 -8.34 -12.37
C LEU A 276 3.62 -7.99 -12.30
N GLY A 277 2.96 -8.25 -11.18
CA GLY A 277 1.57 -7.87 -10.95
C GLY A 277 1.37 -6.36 -10.97
N TYR A 278 2.18 -5.66 -10.19
CA TYR A 278 2.10 -4.21 -10.02
C TYR A 278 2.45 -3.44 -11.30
N PHE A 279 3.65 -3.68 -11.86
CA PHE A 279 4.08 -2.98 -13.07
C PHE A 279 3.38 -3.47 -14.33
N GLY A 280 2.97 -4.74 -14.37
CA GLY A 280 2.16 -5.29 -15.46
C GLY A 280 0.80 -4.59 -15.53
N MET A 281 0.07 -4.55 -14.41
CA MET A 281 -1.21 -3.84 -14.35
C MET A 281 -1.05 -2.36 -14.68
N TRP A 282 0.00 -1.70 -14.20
CA TRP A 282 0.26 -0.29 -14.54
C TRP A 282 0.48 -0.07 -16.04
N ALA A 283 1.29 -0.90 -16.70
CA ALA A 283 1.51 -0.83 -18.14
C ALA A 283 0.24 -1.16 -18.95
N GLU A 284 -0.59 -2.08 -18.45
CA GLU A 284 -1.89 -2.41 -19.05
C GLU A 284 -2.83 -1.20 -19.08
N LYS A 285 -2.78 -0.29 -18.10
CA LYS A 285 -3.57 0.98 -18.17
C LYS A 285 -3.18 1.78 -19.41
N TRP A 286 -1.88 1.93 -19.65
CA TRP A 286 -1.38 2.75 -20.76
C TRP A 286 -1.74 2.14 -22.10
N LEU A 287 -1.66 0.81 -22.20
CA LEU A 287 -2.10 0.07 -23.37
C LEU A 287 -3.60 0.24 -23.59
N ALA A 288 -4.42 -0.08 -22.58
CA ALA A 288 -5.88 -0.01 -22.67
C ALA A 288 -6.35 1.41 -23.01
N ALA A 289 -5.84 2.42 -22.30
CA ALA A 289 -6.18 3.82 -22.58
C ALA A 289 -5.72 4.25 -23.97
N SER A 290 -4.55 3.81 -24.45
CA SER A 290 -4.08 4.20 -25.78
C SER A 290 -4.91 3.60 -26.91
N VAL A 291 -5.25 2.31 -26.78
CA VAL A 291 -6.06 1.59 -27.76
C VAL A 291 -7.51 2.09 -27.75
N LEU A 292 -8.11 2.24 -26.57
CA LEU A 292 -9.54 2.56 -26.47
C LEU A 292 -9.82 4.05 -26.68
N LEU A 293 -8.90 4.95 -26.32
CA LEU A 293 -9.04 6.40 -26.55
C LEU A 293 -8.39 6.87 -27.87
N GLN A 294 -7.76 5.95 -28.62
CA GLN A 294 -7.06 6.27 -29.88
C GLN A 294 -6.02 7.41 -29.72
N ARG A 295 -5.33 7.46 -28.58
CA ARG A 295 -4.32 8.48 -28.25
C ARG A 295 -3.09 7.83 -27.63
N ASN A 296 -1.89 8.27 -27.98
CA ASN A 296 -0.68 7.74 -27.35
C ASN A 296 -0.52 8.22 -25.89
N ILE A 297 -0.96 7.39 -24.92
CA ILE A 297 -0.83 7.67 -23.48
C ILE A 297 0.56 7.31 -22.95
N PHE A 298 1.29 6.41 -23.62
CA PHE A 298 2.63 6.00 -23.21
C PHE A 298 3.60 7.17 -23.11
N LYS A 299 3.52 8.16 -24.02
CA LYS A 299 4.41 9.33 -23.99
C LYS A 299 4.29 10.13 -22.69
N ASP A 300 3.05 10.41 -22.25
CA ASP A 300 2.80 11.08 -20.96
C ASP A 300 3.21 10.19 -19.78
N ALA A 301 2.87 8.90 -19.85
CA ALA A 301 3.15 8.00 -18.74
C ALA A 301 4.65 7.76 -18.51
N ILE A 302 5.44 7.63 -19.56
CA ILE A 302 6.90 7.49 -19.48
C ILE A 302 7.55 8.77 -18.95
N SER A 303 7.12 9.96 -19.40
CA SER A 303 7.68 11.22 -18.90
C SER A 303 7.42 11.38 -17.39
N GLN A 304 6.22 11.01 -16.94
CA GLN A 304 5.84 11.03 -15.53
C GLN A 304 6.62 9.97 -14.73
N ALA A 305 6.83 8.77 -15.27
CA ALA A 305 7.66 7.75 -14.64
C ALA A 305 9.10 8.23 -14.42
N GLN A 306 9.70 8.83 -15.45
CA GLN A 306 11.04 9.42 -15.39
C GLN A 306 11.12 10.53 -14.34
N PHE A 307 10.09 11.40 -14.29
CA PHE A 307 10.00 12.45 -13.29
C PHE A 307 9.99 11.88 -11.86
N ARG A 308 9.23 10.81 -11.59
CA ARG A 308 9.16 10.19 -10.25
C ARG A 308 10.45 9.48 -9.81
N VAL A 309 11.28 9.05 -10.75
CA VAL A 309 12.60 8.45 -10.51
C VAL A 309 13.69 9.52 -10.36
N SER A 310 13.47 10.72 -10.88
CA SER A 310 14.44 11.82 -10.87
C SER A 310 14.88 12.21 -9.45
N GLY A 311 16.05 12.83 -9.34
CA GLY A 311 16.58 13.37 -8.09
C GLY A 311 16.48 14.89 -8.02
N GLN A 312 15.52 15.49 -8.73
CA GLN A 312 15.40 16.95 -8.88
C GLN A 312 13.97 17.43 -8.63
N ILE A 313 13.84 18.59 -8.01
CA ILE A 313 12.59 19.35 -7.83
C ILE A 313 12.89 20.81 -8.12
N SER A 314 12.17 21.42 -9.05
CA SER A 314 12.30 22.85 -9.37
C SER A 314 13.74 23.32 -9.62
N GLY A 315 14.59 22.45 -10.19
CA GLY A 315 16.01 22.73 -10.46
C GLY A 315 16.98 22.34 -9.33
N GLU A 316 16.50 22.09 -8.11
CA GLU A 316 17.32 21.64 -6.98
C GLU A 316 17.49 20.12 -6.97
N ALA A 317 18.73 19.66 -6.88
CA ALA A 317 19.06 18.25 -6.77
C ALA A 317 19.11 17.80 -5.29
N PHE A 318 18.58 16.61 -5.02
CA PHE A 318 18.70 15.95 -3.71
C PHE A 318 19.23 14.53 -3.88
N THR A 319 20.04 14.09 -2.94
CA THR A 319 20.70 12.80 -2.86
C THR A 319 19.76 11.69 -2.39
N ARG A 320 20.14 10.45 -2.65
CA ARG A 320 19.42 9.26 -2.14
C ARG A 320 19.41 9.19 -0.61
N LEU A 321 20.49 9.65 0.04
CA LEU A 321 20.59 9.65 1.50
C LEU A 321 19.63 10.66 2.12
N GLU A 322 19.44 11.82 1.50
CA GLU A 322 18.46 12.80 1.95
C GLU A 322 17.03 12.26 1.86
N VAL A 323 16.68 11.52 0.80
CA VAL A 323 15.36 10.86 0.69
C VAL A 323 15.14 9.89 1.85
N VAL A 324 16.12 9.02 2.13
CA VAL A 324 16.04 8.06 3.24
C VAL A 324 15.98 8.78 4.58
N GLY A 325 16.86 9.75 4.82
CA GLY A 325 16.92 10.52 6.06
C GLY A 325 15.61 11.26 6.34
N ARG A 326 15.02 11.88 5.31
CA ARG A 326 13.73 12.57 5.41
C ARG A 326 12.60 11.61 5.79
N ASN A 327 12.53 10.43 5.15
CA ASN A 327 11.52 9.40 5.47
C ASN A 327 11.70 8.81 6.87
N LEU A 328 12.94 8.57 7.31
CA LEU A 328 13.22 8.13 8.68
C LEU A 328 12.82 9.20 9.70
N TYR A 329 13.22 10.45 9.46
CA TYR A 329 12.89 11.58 10.33
C TYR A 329 11.39 11.74 10.50
N TYR A 330 10.62 11.75 9.40
CA TYR A 330 9.17 11.85 9.47
C TYR A 330 8.52 10.62 10.13
N GLY A 331 8.91 9.40 9.72
CA GLY A 331 8.27 8.18 10.23
C GLY A 331 8.49 7.92 11.71
N PHE A 332 9.66 8.30 12.23
CA PHE A 332 9.98 8.17 13.65
C PHE A 332 9.79 9.46 14.44
N SER A 333 9.29 10.53 13.80
CA SER A 333 8.90 11.75 14.52
C SER A 333 7.89 11.39 15.62
N GLU A 334 8.06 12.02 16.78
CA GLU A 334 7.27 11.81 18.01
C GLU A 334 7.42 10.43 18.70
N ILE A 335 8.06 9.44 18.06
CA ILE A 335 8.26 8.09 18.62
C ILE A 335 9.72 7.64 18.60
N LEU A 336 10.67 8.54 18.34
CA LEU A 336 12.08 8.20 18.17
C LEU A 336 12.65 7.50 19.41
N ILE A 337 12.43 8.06 20.59
CA ILE A 337 12.89 7.50 21.87
C ILE A 337 12.32 6.10 22.13
N PRO A 338 10.98 5.89 22.15
CA PRO A 338 10.44 4.56 22.37
C PRO A 338 10.84 3.57 21.27
N SER A 339 11.00 4.02 20.01
CA SER A 339 11.49 3.16 18.93
C SER A 339 12.94 2.72 19.16
N GLY A 340 13.81 3.62 19.63
CA GLY A 340 15.19 3.29 20.00
C GLY A 340 15.27 2.28 21.16
N ILE A 341 14.40 2.43 22.16
CA ILE A 341 14.29 1.47 23.28
C ILE A 341 13.86 0.09 22.77
N ILE A 342 12.81 0.02 21.94
CA ILE A 342 12.31 -1.23 21.37
C ILE A 342 13.38 -1.89 20.48
N LEU A 343 14.09 -1.10 19.67
CA LEU A 343 15.20 -1.56 18.84
C LEU A 343 16.29 -2.19 19.70
N LEU A 344 16.77 -1.48 20.71
CA LEU A 344 17.81 -1.95 21.63
C LEU A 344 17.35 -3.22 22.37
N ALA A 345 16.15 -3.22 22.94
CA ALA A 345 15.59 -4.37 23.65
C ALA A 345 15.49 -5.60 22.76
N THR A 346 15.05 -5.43 21.50
CA THR A 346 14.97 -6.53 20.52
C THR A 346 16.36 -7.07 20.18
N CYS A 347 17.34 -6.20 19.92
CA CYS A 347 18.71 -6.60 19.65
C CYS A 347 19.35 -7.35 20.84
N LEU A 348 19.21 -6.82 22.06
CA LEU A 348 19.71 -7.47 23.27
C LEU A 348 19.05 -8.82 23.52
N PHE A 349 17.73 -8.92 23.32
CA PHE A 349 17.00 -10.19 23.46
C PHE A 349 17.50 -11.25 22.48
N ILE A 350 17.72 -10.86 21.22
CA ILE A 350 18.29 -11.74 20.21
C ILE A 350 19.71 -12.19 20.61
N LEU A 351 20.60 -11.24 20.95
CA LEU A 351 21.99 -11.53 21.32
C LEU A 351 22.07 -12.48 22.52
N TRP A 352 21.24 -12.24 23.54
CA TRP A 352 21.09 -13.11 24.70
C TRP A 352 20.64 -14.52 24.29
N LYS A 353 19.67 -14.62 23.38
CA LYS A 353 19.09 -15.90 22.99
C LYS A 353 20.02 -16.80 22.18
N TYR A 354 20.78 -16.21 21.25
CA TYR A 354 21.75 -16.95 20.45
C TYR A 354 23.10 -17.14 21.16
N LYS A 355 23.22 -16.74 22.44
CA LYS A 355 24.44 -16.88 23.25
C LYS A 355 25.73 -16.54 22.47
N MET A 356 25.74 -15.37 21.82
CA MET A 356 26.85 -14.84 21.02
C MET A 356 27.36 -15.73 19.86
N ASP A 357 26.66 -16.79 19.44
CA ASP A 357 26.95 -17.43 18.15
C ASP A 357 26.48 -16.52 17.01
N PHE A 358 27.36 -15.57 16.69
CA PHE A 358 27.15 -14.54 15.70
C PHE A 358 26.83 -15.14 14.32
N LYS A 359 27.45 -16.28 13.98
CA LYS A 359 27.24 -16.92 12.68
C LYS A 359 25.83 -17.45 12.55
N THR A 360 25.34 -18.19 13.55
CA THR A 360 23.96 -18.70 13.55
C THR A 360 22.94 -17.56 13.59
N MET A 361 23.17 -16.54 14.44
CA MET A 361 22.33 -15.35 14.50
C MET A 361 22.22 -14.68 13.11
N CYS A 362 23.34 -14.33 12.48
CA CYS A 362 23.35 -13.69 11.17
C CYS A 362 22.60 -14.50 10.12
N VAL A 363 22.83 -15.82 10.09
CA VAL A 363 22.18 -16.72 9.13
C VAL A 363 20.66 -16.66 9.27
N HIS A 364 20.11 -16.79 10.48
CA HIS A 364 18.66 -16.75 10.69
C HIS A 364 18.03 -15.37 10.43
N MET A 365 18.82 -14.30 10.54
CA MET A 365 18.36 -12.92 10.30
C MET A 365 18.34 -12.50 8.84
N ILE A 366 19.21 -13.04 7.99
CA ILE A 366 19.35 -12.62 6.58
C ILE A 366 17.98 -12.49 5.87
N PRO A 367 17.04 -13.46 5.95
CA PRO A 367 15.76 -13.34 5.26
C PRO A 367 14.91 -12.15 5.74
N TYR A 368 14.93 -11.85 7.05
CA TYR A 368 14.24 -10.69 7.60
C TYR A 368 14.91 -9.37 7.18
N MET A 369 16.24 -9.35 7.12
CA MET A 369 17.01 -8.19 6.66
C MET A 369 16.74 -7.88 5.18
N LEU A 370 16.62 -8.90 4.33
CA LEU A 370 16.24 -8.71 2.93
C LEU A 370 14.87 -8.01 2.80
N ILE A 371 13.89 -8.42 3.60
CA ILE A 371 12.56 -7.78 3.61
C ILE A 371 12.65 -6.37 4.22
N CYS A 372 13.47 -6.18 5.25
CA CYS A 372 13.70 -4.88 5.90
C CYS A 372 14.27 -3.84 4.92
N LEU A 373 15.05 -4.27 3.93
CA LEU A 373 15.63 -3.39 2.92
C LEU A 373 14.66 -2.94 1.81
N ILE A 374 13.51 -3.61 1.64
CA ILE A 374 12.51 -3.29 0.60
C ILE A 374 12.11 -1.80 0.56
N PRO A 375 11.68 -1.15 1.67
CA PRO A 375 11.31 0.26 1.62
C PRO A 375 12.45 1.17 1.21
N PHE A 376 13.70 0.83 1.58
CA PHE A 376 14.86 1.60 1.17
C PHE A 376 15.13 1.44 -0.32
N THR A 377 15.04 0.22 -0.86
CA THR A 377 15.12 -0.01 -2.32
C THR A 377 14.06 0.80 -3.07
N TRP A 378 12.83 0.87 -2.55
CA TRP A 378 11.77 1.69 -3.13
C TRP A 378 12.14 3.17 -3.17
N TYR A 379 12.67 3.72 -2.07
CA TYR A 379 13.15 5.10 -2.00
C TYR A 379 14.31 5.39 -2.97
N MET A 380 15.20 4.41 -3.18
CA MET A 380 16.32 4.55 -4.13
C MET A 380 15.87 4.63 -5.58
N VAL A 381 14.76 3.95 -5.92
CA VAL A 381 14.18 3.93 -7.27
C VAL A 381 13.27 5.13 -7.48
N LEU A 382 12.30 5.37 -6.60
CA LEU A 382 11.32 6.45 -6.71
C LEU A 382 11.71 7.64 -5.84
N ARG A 383 12.85 8.25 -6.18
CA ARG A 383 13.51 9.29 -5.38
C ARG A 383 12.65 10.55 -5.23
N ASN A 384 12.25 11.16 -6.35
CA ASN A 384 11.41 12.36 -6.37
C ASN A 384 10.08 12.11 -5.66
N HIS A 385 9.42 10.99 -5.97
CA HIS A 385 8.18 10.62 -5.31
C HIS A 385 8.31 10.54 -3.79
N SER A 386 9.33 9.81 -3.33
CA SER A 386 9.55 9.55 -1.90
C SER A 386 10.00 10.79 -1.12
N TYR A 387 10.53 11.80 -1.81
CA TYR A 387 10.96 13.06 -1.23
C TYR A 387 9.81 14.07 -1.09
N ILE A 388 9.01 14.25 -2.16
CA ILE A 388 7.91 15.22 -2.19
C ILE A 388 6.76 14.77 -1.29
N HIS A 389 6.37 13.51 -1.41
CA HIS A 389 5.14 12.98 -0.79
C HIS A 389 5.34 12.43 0.62
N ILE A 390 6.18 13.14 1.38
CA ILE A 390 6.64 12.70 2.69
C ILE A 390 5.52 12.49 3.71
N SER A 391 4.38 13.14 3.53
CA SER A 391 3.17 12.98 4.35
C SER A 391 2.68 11.52 4.41
N PHE A 392 3.00 10.72 3.38
CA PHE A 392 2.64 9.30 3.35
C PHE A 392 3.71 8.31 2.95
N THR A 393 4.77 8.71 2.24
CA THR A 393 5.80 7.77 1.78
C THR A 393 6.54 7.10 2.93
N TYR A 394 6.70 7.78 4.08
CA TYR A 394 7.34 7.21 5.27
C TYR A 394 6.67 5.91 5.75
N ARG A 395 5.37 5.73 5.48
CA ARG A 395 4.61 4.54 5.88
C ARG A 395 5.17 3.25 5.26
N ALA A 396 5.93 3.35 4.16
CA ALA A 396 6.67 2.21 3.62
C ALA A 396 7.66 1.60 4.64
N LEU A 397 8.22 2.40 5.57
CA LEU A 397 9.08 1.92 6.65
C LEU A 397 8.37 0.92 7.59
N SER A 398 7.04 0.84 7.57
CA SER A 398 6.29 -0.18 8.32
C SER A 398 6.74 -1.61 7.97
N VAL A 399 7.22 -1.85 6.73
CA VAL A 399 7.83 -3.12 6.33
C VAL A 399 9.09 -3.42 7.13
N ALA A 400 9.97 -2.43 7.28
CA ALA A 400 11.20 -2.56 8.06
C ALA A 400 10.88 -2.78 9.54
N VAL A 401 9.95 -1.98 10.09
CA VAL A 401 9.47 -2.11 11.48
C VAL A 401 8.91 -3.51 11.71
N PHE A 402 7.99 -3.97 10.87
CA PHE A 402 7.34 -5.27 11.04
C PHE A 402 8.32 -6.43 10.89
N SER A 403 9.16 -6.41 9.84
CA SER A 403 10.18 -7.44 9.62
C SER A 403 11.16 -7.54 10.78
N PHE A 404 11.62 -6.40 11.30
CA PHE A 404 12.53 -6.35 12.44
C PHE A 404 11.89 -6.88 13.73
N LEU A 405 10.65 -6.48 14.03
CA LEU A 405 9.94 -6.98 15.21
C LEU A 405 9.66 -8.49 15.11
N CYS A 406 9.29 -8.97 13.92
CA CYS A 406 9.10 -10.40 13.65
C CYS A 406 10.40 -11.21 13.74
N MET A 407 11.54 -10.61 13.39
CA MET A 407 12.86 -11.22 13.58
C MET A 407 13.14 -11.51 15.06
N GLY A 408 12.84 -10.56 15.95
CA GLY A 408 12.91 -10.76 17.41
C GLY A 408 11.96 -11.85 17.90
N ALA A 409 10.71 -11.84 17.42
CA ALA A 409 9.72 -12.86 17.77
C ALA A 409 10.13 -14.28 17.31
N ALA A 410 10.75 -14.40 16.13
CA ALA A 410 11.23 -15.67 15.59
C ALA A 410 12.40 -16.24 16.41
N ALA A 411 13.33 -15.39 16.85
CA ALA A 411 14.44 -15.81 17.73
C ALA A 411 13.95 -16.42 19.06
N GLY A 412 12.84 -15.90 19.61
CA GLY A 412 12.21 -16.44 20.82
C GLY A 412 11.71 -17.89 20.68
N ASP A 413 11.24 -18.28 19.49
CA ASP A 413 10.73 -19.64 19.23
C ASP A 413 11.84 -20.67 19.05
N GLU A 414 12.88 -20.34 18.29
CA GLU A 414 13.97 -21.27 18.02
C GLU A 414 14.71 -21.67 19.29
N GLY A 415 14.96 -20.71 20.19
CA GLY A 415 15.63 -21.05 21.43
C GLY A 415 14.74 -21.77 22.45
N ARG A 416 13.41 -21.86 22.27
CA ARG A 416 12.57 -22.80 23.03
C ARG A 416 12.74 -24.23 22.52
N ARG A 417 12.91 -24.41 21.20
CA ARG A 417 13.14 -25.72 20.57
C ARG A 417 14.51 -26.32 20.92
N THR A 418 15.58 -25.51 20.95
CA THR A 418 16.92 -26.00 21.33
C THR A 418 17.05 -26.32 22.81
N ASP A 419 16.45 -25.52 23.72
CA ASP A 419 16.46 -25.81 25.17
C ASP A 419 15.65 -27.08 25.50
N TYR A 420 14.57 -27.35 24.76
CA TYR A 420 13.82 -28.60 24.90
C TYR A 420 14.65 -29.82 24.46
N LYS A 421 15.35 -29.73 23.32
CA LYS A 421 16.23 -30.81 22.83
C LYS A 421 17.42 -31.07 23.75
N SER A 422 18.05 -30.03 24.30
CA SER A 422 19.16 -30.19 25.24
C SER A 422 18.72 -30.81 26.56
N ARG A 423 17.52 -30.47 27.06
CA ARG A 423 16.92 -31.12 28.25
C ARG A 423 16.60 -32.59 28.02
N LEU A 424 16.02 -32.94 26.87
CA LEU A 424 15.77 -34.35 26.51
C LEU A 424 17.06 -35.18 26.42
N HIS A 425 18.17 -34.57 26.00
CA HIS A 425 19.46 -35.24 25.91
C HIS A 425 20.18 -35.38 27.25
N ARG A 426 19.74 -34.67 28.30
CA ARG A 426 20.22 -34.83 29.69
C ARG A 426 19.41 -35.81 30.52
N ILE A 427 18.24 -36.23 30.02
CA ILE A 427 17.34 -37.20 30.66
C ILE A 427 17.55 -38.63 30.11
N LYS A 428 18.36 -38.77 29.05
CA LYS A 428 18.95 -40.03 28.62
C LYS A 428 20.40 -40.06 29.06
#